data_AF-A0A6A4V3W7-F1
#
_entry.id   AF-A0A6A4V3W7-F1
#
_cell.length_a   1.000
_cell.length_b   1.000
_cell.length_c   1.000
_cell.angle_alpha   90.00
_cell.angle_beta   90.00
_cell.angle_gamma   90.00
#
_symmetry.space_group_name_H-M   'P 1'
#
loop_
_entity.id
_entity.type
_entity.pdbx_description
1 polymer ?
#
loop_
_entity_poly.entity_id
_entity_poly.type
_entity_poly.pdbx_seq_one_letter_code
_entity_poly.pdbx_strand_id
1 'polypeptide(L)'
;MDPMCFDCTDHTTGSLEPLTRCRGLQDLSVTAADLPRLIGQLPESLWRLNVRGPEVTELSWPGWCRDDGLSVSLQGVAADTISYLADLGRTVELLEIYDCPDLTAGSLEPLTRCPVLYSLTLPGGVPDAGSLEPLTRLVKSCQELGTLCLHCTTDTGRAVLTALKEADLQYSNGWPRTIYLRVPEELYRQLKSQEGDGVWVGPWDY
;
A
#
# COMPACT_ATOMS: atom_id res chain seq x y z
N MET A 1 -16.68 -17.97 13.37
CA MET A 1 -17.46 -16.79 12.95
C MET A 1 -16.91 -16.44 11.60
N ASP A 2 -17.70 -16.64 10.55
CA ASP A 2 -17.28 -16.26 9.20
C ASP A 2 -17.16 -14.73 9.13
N PRO A 3 -16.07 -14.16 8.57
CA PRO A 3 -15.98 -12.73 8.35
C PRO A 3 -17.10 -12.31 7.39
N MET A 4 -17.92 -11.35 7.81
CA MET A 4 -18.98 -10.82 6.95
C MET A 4 -18.32 -9.90 5.90
N CYS A 5 -18.06 -10.46 4.72
CA CYS A 5 -17.69 -9.69 3.54
C CYS A 5 -18.93 -8.92 3.03
N PHE A 6 -18.86 -7.60 2.97
CA PHE A 6 -19.91 -6.77 2.38
C PHE A 6 -19.42 -6.26 1.02
N ASP A 7 -20.09 -6.69 -0.05
CA ASP A 7 -19.88 -6.16 -1.39
C ASP A 7 -20.94 -5.07 -1.65
N CYS A 8 -20.52 -3.82 -1.80
CA CYS A 8 -21.41 -2.71 -2.10
C CYS A 8 -21.71 -2.62 -3.60
N THR A 9 -22.01 -3.74 -4.26
CA THR A 9 -22.31 -3.80 -5.70
C THR A 9 -23.72 -3.31 -6.07
N ASP A 10 -24.66 -3.27 -5.12
CA ASP A 10 -26.09 -3.10 -5.44
C ASP A 10 -26.72 -1.75 -5.07
N HIS A 11 -25.93 -0.69 -4.85
CA HIS A 11 -26.47 0.64 -4.54
C HIS A 11 -26.16 1.68 -5.61
N THR A 12 -26.83 1.52 -6.74
CA THR A 12 -27.19 2.63 -7.64
C THR A 12 -27.81 3.74 -6.80
N THR A 13 -27.07 4.82 -6.53
CA THR A 13 -27.58 6.14 -6.11
C THR A 13 -28.71 6.10 -5.08
N GLY A 14 -28.42 6.05 -3.77
CA GLY A 14 -29.49 6.28 -2.80
C GLY A 14 -29.13 6.37 -1.32
N SER A 15 -28.34 5.45 -0.78
CA SER A 15 -28.11 5.44 0.67
C SER A 15 -26.85 4.68 1.03
N LEU A 16 -25.72 5.39 1.05
CA LEU A 16 -24.68 5.05 2.01
C LEU A 16 -25.27 5.44 3.38
N GLU A 17 -26.05 4.54 4.00
CA GLU A 17 -26.27 4.67 5.44
C GLU A 17 -24.90 4.84 6.09
N PRO A 18 -24.74 5.67 7.14
CA PRO A 18 -23.41 5.97 7.66
C PRO A 18 -22.71 4.66 8.02
N LEU A 19 -21.69 4.26 7.25
CA LEU A 19 -20.99 2.99 7.46
C LEU A 19 -20.42 2.92 8.88
N THR A 20 -20.20 4.08 9.51
CA THR A 20 -19.90 4.26 10.94
C THR A 20 -20.88 3.55 11.90
N ARG A 21 -22.10 3.21 11.46
CA ARG A 21 -23.10 2.48 12.24
C ARG A 21 -23.02 0.96 12.07
N CYS A 22 -22.29 0.46 11.07
CA CYS A 22 -22.12 -0.96 10.79
C CYS A 22 -21.07 -1.58 11.73
N ARG A 23 -21.45 -1.79 13.00
CA ARG A 23 -20.59 -2.43 14.01
C ARG A 23 -20.34 -3.88 13.61
N GLY A 24 -19.13 -4.19 13.15
CA GLY A 24 -18.72 -5.53 12.74
C GLY A 24 -18.46 -5.68 11.24
N LEU A 25 -18.58 -4.61 10.45
CA LEU A 25 -18.09 -4.60 9.07
C LEU A 25 -16.56 -4.67 9.09
N GLN A 26 -16.00 -5.80 8.66
CA GLN A 26 -14.55 -6.05 8.63
C GLN A 26 -13.96 -5.82 7.25
N ASP A 27 -14.72 -6.16 6.20
CA ASP A 27 -14.26 -6.15 4.81
C ASP A 27 -15.24 -5.38 3.94
N LEU A 28 -14.73 -4.41 3.18
CA LEU A 28 -15.51 -3.55 2.31
C LEU A 28 -14.88 -3.49 0.92
N SER A 29 -15.68 -3.73 -0.12
CA SER A 29 -15.27 -3.50 -1.50
C SER A 29 -16.09 -2.36 -2.12
N VAL A 30 -15.42 -1.41 -2.76
CA VAL A 30 -16.05 -0.27 -3.45
C VAL A 30 -15.39 0.02 -4.79
N THR A 31 -16.10 0.74 -5.65
CA THR A 31 -15.51 1.27 -6.88
C THR A 31 -14.63 2.48 -6.57
N ALA A 32 -13.63 2.74 -7.41
CA ALA A 32 -12.81 3.96 -7.32
C ALA A 32 -13.66 5.24 -7.34
N ALA A 33 -14.80 5.24 -8.05
CA ALA A 33 -15.71 6.37 -8.12
C ALA A 33 -16.44 6.65 -6.79
N ASP A 34 -16.61 5.63 -5.94
CA ASP A 34 -17.29 5.75 -4.65
C ASP A 34 -16.33 6.04 -3.49
N LEU A 35 -15.03 5.79 -3.65
CA LEU A 35 -14.02 6.01 -2.60
C LEU A 35 -14.07 7.42 -1.98
N PRO A 36 -14.18 8.53 -2.76
CA PRO A 36 -14.24 9.87 -2.18
C PRO A 36 -15.46 10.10 -1.27
N ARG A 37 -16.54 9.33 -1.46
CA ARG A 37 -17.74 9.42 -0.62
C ARG A 37 -17.54 8.79 0.75
N LEU A 38 -16.53 7.93 0.90
CA LEU A 38 -16.25 7.21 2.14
C LEU A 38 -15.28 7.94 3.07
N ILE A 39 -14.72 9.06 2.63
CA ILE A 39 -13.83 9.91 3.43
C ILE A 39 -14.50 10.29 4.75
N GLY A 40 -13.89 9.91 5.87
CA GLY A 40 -14.39 10.17 7.23
C GLY A 40 -15.61 9.34 7.63
N GLN A 41 -16.01 8.34 6.84
CA GLN A 41 -17.19 7.50 7.10
C GLN A 41 -16.86 6.02 7.35
N LEU A 42 -15.59 5.60 7.20
CA LEU A 42 -15.19 4.22 7.44
C LEU A 42 -15.33 3.85 8.93
N PRO A 43 -16.04 2.76 9.28
CA PRO A 43 -16.17 2.35 10.68
C PRO A 43 -14.82 1.88 11.22
N GLU A 44 -14.60 2.05 12.53
CA GLU A 44 -13.38 1.57 13.21
C GLU A 44 -13.21 0.06 13.09
N SER A 45 -14.32 -0.70 13.00
CA SER A 45 -14.27 -2.15 12.84
C SER A 45 -13.80 -2.62 11.46
N LEU A 46 -13.59 -1.72 10.50
CA LEU A 46 -13.13 -2.08 9.15
C LEU A 46 -11.62 -2.33 9.14
N TRP A 47 -11.24 -3.52 8.68
CA TRP A 47 -9.86 -4.01 8.59
C TRP A 47 -9.37 -4.05 7.15
N ARG A 48 -10.23 -4.38 6.18
CA ARG A 48 -9.85 -4.50 4.77
C ARG A 48 -10.75 -3.67 3.87
N LEU A 49 -10.11 -2.85 3.04
CA LEU A 49 -10.76 -2.06 2.00
C LEU A 49 -10.20 -2.47 0.64
N ASN A 50 -11.08 -2.92 -0.24
CA ASN A 50 -10.78 -3.16 -1.64
C ASN A 50 -11.37 -2.02 -2.48
N VAL A 51 -10.53 -1.36 -3.27
CA VAL A 51 -10.95 -0.33 -4.22
C VAL A 51 -10.65 -0.81 -5.62
N ARG A 52 -11.71 -0.92 -6.44
CA ARG A 52 -11.60 -1.50 -7.77
C ARG A 52 -11.93 -0.51 -8.88
N GLY A 53 -11.17 -0.62 -9.96
CA GLY A 53 -11.46 0.01 -11.23
C GLY A 53 -12.62 -0.66 -11.96
N PRO A 54 -13.12 -0.02 -13.03
CA PRO A 54 -14.30 -0.48 -13.76
C PRO A 54 -14.12 -1.84 -14.44
N GLU A 55 -12.89 -2.24 -14.77
CA GLU A 55 -12.57 -3.48 -15.51
C GLU A 55 -12.30 -4.67 -14.59
N VAL A 56 -12.23 -4.46 -13.27
CA VAL A 56 -11.86 -5.49 -12.29
C VAL A 56 -13.09 -6.29 -11.87
N THR A 57 -13.09 -7.58 -12.25
CA THR A 57 -14.17 -8.53 -11.97
C THR A 57 -13.90 -9.43 -10.77
N GLU A 58 -12.63 -9.66 -10.42
CA GLU A 58 -12.23 -10.50 -9.30
C GLU A 58 -11.65 -9.64 -8.17
N LEU A 59 -12.01 -9.97 -6.93
CA LEU A 59 -11.53 -9.24 -5.75
C LEU A 59 -10.19 -9.80 -5.30
N SER A 60 -9.18 -8.95 -5.17
CA SER A 60 -7.95 -9.27 -4.44
C SER A 60 -7.94 -8.59 -3.07
N TRP A 61 -8.35 -9.32 -2.03
CA TRP A 61 -8.31 -8.79 -0.66
C TRP A 61 -6.87 -8.61 -0.21
N PRO A 62 -6.54 -7.47 0.43
CA PRO A 62 -5.20 -7.25 0.91
C PRO A 62 -4.86 -8.21 2.05
N GLY A 63 -3.55 -8.40 2.25
CA GLY A 63 -3.04 -9.10 3.43
C GLY A 63 -3.56 -8.50 4.75
N TRP A 64 -3.50 -9.32 5.80
CA TRP A 64 -3.83 -8.87 7.15
C TRP A 64 -2.69 -8.01 7.71
N CYS A 65 -3.01 -6.80 8.19
CA CYS A 65 -2.11 -6.05 9.07
C CYS A 65 -2.15 -6.67 10.48
N ARG A 66 -1.08 -6.46 11.25
CA ARG A 66 -0.93 -7.07 12.59
C ARG A 66 -1.72 -6.34 13.68
N ASP A 67 -2.06 -5.08 13.45
CA ASP A 67 -2.68 -4.17 14.41
C ASP A 67 -4.07 -3.71 13.92
N ASP A 68 -4.72 -2.77 14.62
CA ASP A 68 -6.07 -2.26 14.33
C ASP A 68 -6.15 -1.32 13.08
N GLY A 69 -5.14 -1.38 12.23
CA GLY A 69 -5.02 -0.57 11.01
C GLY A 69 -5.92 -1.01 9.87
N LEU A 70 -6.00 -0.15 8.86
CA LEU A 70 -6.69 -0.46 7.61
C LEU A 70 -5.70 -1.02 6.59
N SER A 71 -5.97 -2.23 6.11
CA SER A 71 -5.34 -2.82 4.93
C SER A 71 -6.13 -2.40 3.69
N VAL A 72 -5.45 -1.86 2.69
CA VAL A 72 -6.06 -1.37 1.45
C VAL A 72 -5.47 -2.09 0.24
N SER A 73 -6.34 -2.56 -0.64
CA SER A 73 -5.98 -3.05 -1.98
C SER A 73 -6.57 -2.12 -3.02
N LEU A 74 -5.73 -1.60 -3.91
CA LEU A 74 -6.13 -0.82 -5.09
C LEU A 74 -5.95 -1.70 -6.32
N GLN A 75 -6.98 -1.90 -7.13
CA GLN A 75 -6.91 -2.75 -8.34
C GLN A 75 -7.46 -2.03 -9.55
N GLY A 76 -6.68 -1.93 -10.63
CA GLY A 76 -7.18 -1.37 -11.89
C GLY A 76 -7.62 0.09 -11.78
N VAL A 77 -7.13 0.81 -10.77
CA VAL A 77 -7.52 2.20 -10.50
C VAL A 77 -6.52 3.17 -11.12
N ALA A 78 -6.98 4.39 -11.42
CA ALA A 78 -6.09 5.48 -11.80
C ALA A 78 -5.23 5.93 -10.60
N ALA A 79 -4.01 6.41 -10.88
CA ALA A 79 -3.02 6.72 -9.86
C ALA A 79 -3.45 7.88 -8.93
N ASP A 80 -4.34 8.76 -9.40
CA ASP A 80 -4.95 9.82 -8.57
C ASP A 80 -5.76 9.26 -7.39
N THR A 81 -6.23 8.01 -7.47
CA THR A 81 -6.97 7.31 -6.41
C THR A 81 -6.13 7.19 -5.12
N ILE A 82 -4.80 7.12 -5.25
CA ILE A 82 -3.87 7.06 -4.11
C ILE A 82 -4.00 8.30 -3.22
N SER A 83 -4.34 9.47 -3.80
CA SER A 83 -4.48 10.71 -3.05
C SER A 83 -5.56 10.65 -1.97
N TYR A 84 -6.65 9.92 -2.22
CA TYR A 84 -7.75 9.78 -1.27
C TYR A 84 -7.36 8.97 -0.04
N LEU A 85 -6.34 8.11 -0.11
CA LEU A 85 -5.90 7.28 1.02
C LEU A 85 -5.44 8.12 2.20
N ALA A 86 -4.75 9.23 1.93
CA ALA A 86 -4.30 10.18 2.94
C ALA A 86 -5.46 10.88 3.67
N ASP A 87 -6.65 10.89 3.06
CA ASP A 87 -7.82 11.60 3.55
C ASP A 87 -8.93 10.68 4.05
N LEU A 88 -8.75 9.34 4.06
CA LEU A 88 -9.79 8.39 4.48
C LEU A 88 -10.28 8.58 5.92
N GLY A 89 -9.49 9.25 6.77
CA GLY A 89 -9.78 9.39 8.20
C GLY A 89 -9.54 8.10 9.00
N ARG A 90 -8.85 7.13 8.39
CA ARG A 90 -8.35 5.91 9.03
C ARG A 90 -6.85 5.77 8.78
N THR A 91 -6.17 5.16 9.73
CA THR A 91 -4.76 4.76 9.63
C THR A 91 -4.62 3.64 8.62
N VAL A 92 -3.99 3.90 7.48
CA VAL A 92 -3.61 2.87 6.49
C VAL A 92 -2.26 2.28 6.88
N GLU A 93 -2.22 0.99 7.19
CA GLU A 93 -1.00 0.29 7.62
C GLU A 93 -0.42 -0.59 6.52
N LEU A 94 -1.28 -1.13 5.66
CA LEU A 94 -0.87 -1.98 4.56
C LEU A 94 -1.55 -1.49 3.28
N LEU A 95 -0.75 -1.32 2.24
CA LEU A 95 -1.22 -0.91 0.93
C LEU A 95 -0.66 -1.83 -0.15
N GLU A 96 -1.56 -2.39 -0.96
CA GLU A 96 -1.24 -3.17 -2.14
C GLU A 96 -1.84 -2.48 -3.37
N ILE A 97 -1.03 -2.25 -4.40
CA ILE A 97 -1.46 -1.54 -5.62
C ILE A 97 -1.28 -2.46 -6.83
N TYR A 98 -2.35 -3.06 -7.31
CA TYR A 98 -2.38 -3.94 -8.48
C TYR A 98 -2.86 -3.19 -9.72
N ASP A 99 -2.19 -3.43 -10.84
CA ASP A 99 -2.61 -3.01 -12.18
C ASP A 99 -3.02 -1.52 -12.26
N CYS A 100 -2.18 -0.63 -11.75
CA CYS A 100 -2.36 0.82 -11.83
C CYS A 100 -1.61 1.36 -13.06
N PRO A 101 -2.29 1.59 -14.21
CA PRO A 101 -1.64 1.74 -15.52
C PRO A 101 -0.87 3.06 -15.69
N ASP A 102 -1.25 4.08 -14.93
CA ASP A 102 -0.67 5.43 -14.94
C ASP A 102 0.14 5.72 -13.67
N LEU A 103 0.50 4.68 -12.90
CA LEU A 103 1.33 4.83 -11.72
C LEU A 103 2.65 5.49 -12.10
N THR A 104 3.00 6.58 -11.42
CA THR A 104 4.30 7.27 -11.53
C THR A 104 4.93 7.43 -10.16
N ALA A 105 6.24 7.68 -10.07
CA ALA A 105 6.89 7.84 -8.77
C ALA A 105 6.22 8.98 -7.96
N GLY A 106 5.83 10.07 -8.63
CA GLY A 106 5.08 11.17 -8.02
C GLY A 106 3.67 10.81 -7.56
N SER A 107 3.08 9.71 -8.06
CA SER A 107 1.76 9.23 -7.61
C SER A 107 1.80 8.69 -6.17
N LEU A 108 2.99 8.35 -5.66
CA LEU A 108 3.19 7.88 -4.29
C LEU A 108 3.35 9.02 -3.27
N GLU A 109 3.53 10.27 -3.72
CA GLU A 109 3.72 11.44 -2.84
C GLU A 109 2.62 11.60 -1.78
N PRO A 110 1.32 11.35 -2.05
CA PRO A 110 0.29 11.43 -1.03
C PRO A 110 0.49 10.46 0.16
N LEU A 111 1.17 9.34 -0.05
CA LEU A 111 1.43 8.35 1.00
C LEU A 111 2.40 8.87 2.08
N THR A 112 3.14 9.95 1.81
CA THR A 112 3.94 10.63 2.85
C THR A 112 3.08 11.16 4.02
N ARG A 113 1.76 11.29 3.80
CA ARG A 113 0.78 11.66 4.83
C ARG A 113 0.24 10.46 5.61
N CYS A 114 0.73 9.24 5.34
CA CYS A 114 0.39 8.01 6.04
C CYS A 114 1.60 7.52 6.86
N PRO A 115 1.98 8.21 7.97
CA PRO A 115 3.25 7.96 8.68
C PRO A 115 3.39 6.55 9.28
N VAL A 116 2.26 5.89 9.45
CA VAL A 116 2.06 4.56 10.04
C VAL A 116 1.97 3.44 8.99
N LEU A 117 2.15 3.76 7.71
CA LEU A 117 2.20 2.76 6.64
C LEU A 117 3.39 1.83 6.88
N TYR A 118 3.09 0.58 7.22
CA TYR A 118 4.06 -0.45 7.58
C TYR A 118 4.49 -1.31 6.39
N SER A 119 3.56 -1.59 5.47
CA SER A 119 3.79 -2.44 4.30
C SER A 119 3.27 -1.80 3.02
N LEU A 120 4.12 -1.74 2.01
CA LEU A 120 3.76 -1.30 0.65
C LEU A 120 4.13 -2.36 -0.39
N THR A 121 3.17 -2.74 -1.21
CA THR A 121 3.35 -3.71 -2.30
C THR A 121 3.03 -3.09 -3.65
N LEU A 122 4.01 -3.11 -4.56
CA LEU A 122 3.91 -2.65 -5.95
C LEU A 122 4.29 -3.80 -6.91
N PRO A 123 3.35 -4.70 -7.26
CA PRO A 123 3.53 -5.81 -8.19
C PRO A 123 3.65 -5.37 -9.66
N GLY A 124 3.16 -4.18 -10.02
CA GLY A 124 3.45 -3.56 -11.32
C GLY A 124 4.85 -2.96 -11.40
N GLY A 125 5.57 -2.93 -10.27
CA GLY A 125 6.90 -2.38 -10.12
C GLY A 125 6.97 -0.92 -9.73
N VAL A 126 8.20 -0.42 -9.61
CA VAL A 126 8.44 1.01 -9.42
C VAL A 126 8.31 1.67 -10.79
N PRO A 127 7.40 2.64 -10.94
CA PRO A 127 7.19 3.29 -12.23
C PRO A 127 8.44 4.03 -12.69
N ASP A 128 8.65 4.04 -14.01
CA ASP A 128 9.90 4.39 -14.71
C ASP A 128 10.83 5.30 -13.90
N ALA A 129 11.97 4.73 -13.51
CA ALA A 129 12.93 5.23 -12.53
C ALA A 129 13.76 6.43 -13.03
N GLY A 130 13.13 7.42 -13.68
CA GLY A 130 13.76 8.70 -13.96
C GLY A 130 14.16 9.45 -12.68
N SER A 131 13.47 9.17 -11.56
CA SER A 131 13.85 9.60 -10.23
C SER A 131 13.21 8.71 -9.16
N LEU A 132 14.02 8.17 -8.25
CA LEU A 132 13.56 7.47 -7.04
C LEU A 132 13.29 8.41 -5.86
N GLU A 133 13.41 9.72 -6.07
CA GLU A 133 13.21 10.72 -5.02
C GLU A 133 11.85 10.59 -4.30
N PRO A 134 10.71 10.38 -4.98
CA PRO A 134 9.43 10.21 -4.29
C PRO A 134 9.41 8.97 -3.38
N LEU A 135 10.05 7.88 -3.80
CA LEU A 135 10.18 6.67 -2.97
C LEU A 135 11.02 6.95 -1.73
N THR A 136 12.14 7.67 -1.88
CA THR A 136 12.99 8.05 -0.74
C THR A 136 12.26 8.97 0.23
N ARG A 137 11.44 9.92 -0.27
CA ARG A 137 10.59 10.77 0.58
C ARG A 137 9.51 9.96 1.31
N LEU A 138 8.87 9.03 0.62
CA LEU A 138 7.90 8.12 1.20
C LEU A 138 8.54 7.31 2.33
N VAL A 139 9.68 6.69 2.08
CA VAL A 139 10.42 5.92 3.10
C VAL A 139 10.73 6.80 4.31
N LYS A 140 11.21 8.03 4.10
CA LYS A 140 11.52 8.97 5.21
C LYS A 140 10.28 9.43 5.99
N SER A 141 9.14 9.57 5.32
CA SER A 141 7.90 10.08 5.92
C SER A 141 7.11 8.97 6.64
N CYS A 142 7.07 7.77 6.06
CA CYS A 142 6.47 6.57 6.64
C CYS A 142 7.47 5.92 7.60
N GLN A 143 7.55 6.43 8.83
CA GLN A 143 8.54 6.01 9.81
C GLN A 143 8.39 4.55 10.23
N GLU A 144 7.16 4.04 10.17
CA GLU A 144 6.84 2.64 10.48
C GLU A 144 7.02 1.70 9.29
N LEU A 145 7.38 2.19 8.10
CA LEU A 145 7.56 1.34 6.93
C LEU A 145 8.66 0.30 7.19
N GLY A 146 8.23 -0.96 7.33
CA GLY A 146 9.10 -2.09 7.61
C GLY A 146 9.21 -3.06 6.43
N THR A 147 8.23 -3.06 5.51
CA THR A 147 8.23 -3.96 4.35
C THR A 147 7.90 -3.21 3.06
N LEU A 148 8.73 -3.43 2.04
CA LEU A 148 8.53 -2.92 0.68
C LEU A 148 8.63 -4.09 -0.30
N CYS A 149 7.53 -4.45 -0.96
CA CYS A 149 7.46 -5.52 -1.95
C CYS A 149 7.42 -4.93 -3.35
N LEU A 150 8.39 -5.26 -4.21
CA LEU A 150 8.50 -4.70 -5.55
C LEU A 150 8.74 -5.78 -6.60
N HIS A 151 7.91 -5.81 -7.64
CA HIS A 151 8.22 -6.52 -8.89
C HIS A 151 9.01 -5.57 -9.79
N CYS A 152 10.32 -5.71 -9.85
CA CYS A 152 11.14 -4.79 -10.64
C CYS A 152 12.18 -5.53 -11.46
N THR A 153 12.74 -4.83 -12.45
CA THR A 153 13.94 -5.29 -13.16
C THR A 153 15.15 -5.28 -12.21
N THR A 154 16.22 -5.99 -12.57
CA THR A 154 17.45 -5.99 -11.76
C THR A 154 18.02 -4.59 -11.56
N ASP A 155 18.01 -3.76 -12.60
CA ASP A 155 18.58 -2.40 -12.52
C ASP A 155 17.75 -1.51 -11.60
N THR A 156 16.41 -1.55 -11.72
CA THR A 156 15.52 -0.83 -10.81
C THR A 156 15.65 -1.33 -9.38
N GLY A 157 15.73 -2.65 -9.18
CA GLY A 157 15.92 -3.24 -7.85
C GLY A 157 17.23 -2.82 -7.18
N ARG A 158 18.33 -2.75 -7.95
CA ARG A 158 19.61 -2.21 -7.46
C ARG A 158 19.50 -0.73 -7.09
N ALA A 159 18.87 0.06 -7.96
CA ALA A 159 18.68 1.49 -7.71
C ALA A 159 17.85 1.75 -6.45
N VAL A 160 16.77 0.99 -6.25
CA VAL A 160 15.95 1.06 -5.02
C VAL A 160 16.75 0.64 -3.81
N LEU A 161 17.49 -0.48 -3.87
CA LEU A 161 18.32 -0.94 -2.77
C LEU A 161 19.35 0.13 -2.36
N THR A 162 20.04 0.74 -3.33
CA THR A 162 20.96 1.85 -3.08
C THR A 162 20.24 3.04 -2.44
N ALA A 163 19.10 3.46 -2.99
CA ALA A 163 18.32 4.59 -2.46
C ALA A 163 17.83 4.34 -1.02
N LEU A 164 17.47 3.10 -0.68
CA LEU A 164 17.08 2.71 0.68
C LEU A 164 18.25 2.75 1.65
N LYS A 165 19.45 2.30 1.23
CA LYS A 165 20.67 2.36 2.05
C LYS A 165 21.16 3.80 2.27
N GLU A 166 20.95 4.66 1.28
CA GLU A 166 21.25 6.09 1.38
C GLU A 166 20.17 6.88 2.14
N ALA A 167 19.00 6.28 2.35
CA ALA A 167 17.97 6.87 3.19
C ALA A 167 18.38 6.79 4.66
N ASP A 168 18.10 7.86 5.41
CA ASP A 168 18.29 7.85 6.85
C ASP A 168 17.22 6.96 7.50
N LEU A 169 17.55 5.69 7.71
CA LEU A 169 16.66 4.69 8.29
C LEU A 169 16.73 4.74 9.82
N GLN A 170 16.12 5.77 10.40
CA GLN A 170 15.93 5.88 11.85
C GLN A 170 14.45 6.08 12.19
N TYR A 171 14.03 5.47 13.29
CA TYR A 171 12.76 5.81 13.95
C TYR A 171 12.83 7.23 14.54
N SER A 172 11.67 7.80 14.90
CA SER A 172 11.59 9.11 15.57
C SER A 172 12.40 9.20 16.88
N ASN A 173 12.66 8.06 17.54
CA ASN A 173 13.47 7.96 18.74
C ASN A 173 14.99 7.81 18.47
N GLY A 174 15.42 7.91 17.21
CA GLY A 174 16.83 7.81 16.77
C GLY A 174 17.37 6.38 16.69
N TRP A 175 16.55 5.37 16.94
CA TRP A 175 16.98 3.97 16.79
C TRP A 175 17.05 3.60 15.31
N PRO A 176 18.08 2.85 14.87
CA PRO A 176 18.12 2.32 13.53
C PRO A 176 16.88 1.47 13.25
N ARG A 177 16.27 1.66 12.09
CA ARG A 177 15.18 0.81 11.60
C ARG A 177 15.64 -0.02 10.43
N THR A 178 14.98 -1.17 10.25
CA THR A 178 15.26 -2.09 9.15
C THR A 178 14.09 -2.12 8.18
N ILE A 179 14.37 -2.02 6.89
CA ILE A 179 13.39 -2.24 5.83
C ILE A 179 13.66 -3.59 5.17
N TYR A 180 12.61 -4.41 5.09
CA TYR A 180 12.59 -5.64 4.32
C TYR A 180 12.15 -5.35 2.88
N LEU A 181 13.11 -5.34 1.97
CA LEU A 181 12.88 -5.29 0.53
C LEU A 181 12.59 -6.71 0.02
N ARG A 182 11.32 -6.99 -0.30
CA ARG A 182 10.91 -8.25 -0.91
C ARG A 182 10.84 -8.10 -2.44
N VAL A 183 11.48 -9.02 -3.13
CA VAL A 183 11.57 -9.04 -4.59
C VAL A 183 11.31 -10.45 -5.13
N PRO A 184 10.98 -10.61 -6.43
CA PRO A 184 10.87 -11.93 -7.05
C PRO A 184 12.12 -12.79 -6.80
N GLU A 185 11.93 -14.10 -6.61
CA GLU A 185 12.99 -15.07 -6.25
C GLU A 185 14.25 -14.95 -7.14
N GLU A 186 14.07 -14.73 -8.44
CA GLU A 186 15.19 -14.54 -9.37
C GLU A 186 16.03 -13.30 -9.02
N LEU A 187 15.37 -12.19 -8.67
CA LEU A 187 16.04 -10.97 -8.28
C LEU A 187 16.63 -11.07 -6.87
N TYR A 188 15.96 -11.77 -5.96
CA TYR A 188 16.44 -12.01 -4.60
C TYR A 188 17.86 -12.60 -4.61
N ARG A 189 18.11 -13.65 -5.40
CA ARG A 189 19.44 -14.28 -5.47
C ARG A 189 20.53 -13.33 -5.94
N GLN A 190 20.19 -12.38 -6.81
CA GLN A 190 21.12 -11.38 -7.34
C GLN A 190 21.40 -10.23 -6.36
N LEU A 191 20.39 -9.85 -5.58
CA LEU A 191 20.46 -8.73 -4.63
C LEU A 191 20.88 -9.15 -3.22
N LYS A 192 20.76 -10.43 -2.84
CA LYS A 192 21.03 -10.91 -1.48
C LYS A 192 22.42 -10.56 -0.97
N SER A 193 23.45 -10.67 -1.81
CA SER A 193 24.82 -10.32 -1.43
C SER A 193 25.04 -8.82 -1.19
N GLN A 194 24.07 -7.97 -1.54
CA GLN A 194 24.12 -6.52 -1.40
C GLN A 194 23.28 -6.04 -0.19
N GLU A 195 22.70 -6.92 0.62
CA GLU A 195 21.99 -6.53 1.83
C GLU A 195 22.90 -5.87 2.87
N GLY A 196 22.32 -5.22 3.88
CA GLY A 196 23.04 -4.48 4.92
C GLY A 196 22.56 -3.03 5.03
N ASP A 197 23.18 -2.28 5.94
CA ASP A 197 22.90 -0.84 6.14
C ASP A 197 21.42 -0.54 6.44
N GLY A 198 20.78 -1.41 7.22
CA GLY A 198 19.36 -1.28 7.56
C GLY A 198 18.40 -1.78 6.47
N VAL A 199 18.89 -2.43 5.41
CA VAL A 199 18.04 -3.02 4.36
C VAL A 199 18.28 -4.53 4.26
N TRP A 200 17.22 -5.31 4.43
CA TRP A 200 17.23 -6.76 4.28
C TRP A 200 16.55 -7.14 2.98
N VAL A 201 17.17 -8.03 2.20
CA VAL A 201 16.57 -8.52 0.96
C VAL A 201 16.02 -9.92 1.20
N GLY A 202 14.77 -10.13 0.83
CA GLY A 202 14.07 -11.41 0.93
C GLY A 202 13.32 -11.78 -0.35
N PRO A 203 13.02 -13.07 -0.55
CA PRO A 203 12.12 -13.47 -1.62
C PRO A 203 10.69 -13.05 -1.30
N TRP A 204 9.89 -12.91 -2.35
CA TRP A 204 8.45 -12.79 -2.22
C TRP A 204 7.87 -14.19 -1.94
N ASP A 205 7.18 -14.35 -0.81
CA ASP A 205 6.43 -15.57 -0.51
C ASP A 205 5.01 -15.40 -1.07
N TYR A 206 4.59 -16.27 -2.00
CA TYR A 206 3.19 -16.44 -2.40
C TYR A 206 2.50 -17.47 -1.51
#